data_AF-A0A7X0MW36-F1
#
_entry.id   AF-A0A7X0MW36-F1
#
_cell.length_a   1.000
_cell.length_b   1.000
_cell.length_c   1.000
_cell.angle_alpha   90.00
_cell.angle_beta   90.00
_cell.angle_gamma   90.00
#
_symmetry.space_group_name_H-M   'P 1'
#
loop_
_entity.id
_entity.type
_entity.pdbx_description
1 polymer ?
#
loop_
_entity_poly.entity_id
_entity_poly.type
_entity_poly.pdbx_seq_one_letter_code
_entity_poly.pdbx_strand_id
1 'polypeptide(L)'
;MKNKLNIGVTSLILGALISIFTAMAHISCIYFGPACYKAQMAPPEIVQSAIDGTWLAPIGTLLVSFIFLLCAGYALSAAKLLKKLPFLKLAIYVISFICIIRGVATLPLSIAFPDMVSAFSIAAGVIWLLTGLLFFFGYRHSDTAA
;
A
#
# COMPACT_ATOMS: atom_id res chain seq x y z
N MET A 1 -16.67 -16.79 -19.02
CA MET A 1 -16.34 -15.34 -18.96
C MET A 1 -16.78 -14.66 -17.66
N LYS A 2 -18.07 -14.71 -17.29
CA LYS A 2 -18.63 -14.05 -16.09
C LYS A 2 -17.86 -14.35 -14.78
N ASN A 3 -17.43 -15.60 -14.58
CA ASN A 3 -16.69 -15.99 -13.38
C ASN A 3 -15.29 -15.35 -13.29
N LYS A 4 -14.57 -15.21 -14.42
CA LYS A 4 -13.25 -14.56 -14.45
C LYS A 4 -13.34 -13.07 -14.16
N LEU A 5 -14.36 -12.41 -14.71
CA LEU A 5 -14.63 -10.99 -14.45
C LEU A 5 -14.93 -10.74 -12.96
N ASN A 6 -15.75 -11.59 -12.35
CA ASN A 6 -16.08 -11.49 -10.92
C ASN A 6 -14.83 -11.63 -10.04
N ILE A 7 -13.98 -12.63 -10.31
CA ILE A 7 -12.74 -12.84 -9.55
C ILE A 7 -11.78 -11.65 -9.71
N GLY A 8 -11.64 -11.11 -10.93
CA GLY A 8 -10.79 -9.95 -11.20
C GLY A 8 -11.24 -8.70 -10.43
N VAL A 9 -12.54 -8.39 -10.50
CA VAL A 9 -13.15 -7.25 -9.78
C VAL A 9 -13.03 -7.41 -8.27
N THR A 10 -13.35 -8.59 -7.72
CA THR A 10 -13.21 -8.85 -6.28
C THR A 10 -11.77 -8.68 -5.81
N SER A 11 -10.79 -9.15 -6.60
CA SER A 11 -9.36 -9.00 -6.26
C SER A 11 -8.94 -7.53 -6.18
N LEU A 12 -9.39 -6.71 -7.14
CA LEU A 12 -9.12 -5.26 -7.15
C LEU A 12 -9.77 -4.55 -5.96
N ILE A 13 -11.00 -4.91 -5.61
CA ILE A 13 -11.70 -4.35 -4.43
C ILE A 13 -10.97 -4.71 -3.15
N LEU A 14 -10.53 -5.97 -2.98
CA LEU A 14 -9.76 -6.39 -1.81
C LEU A 14 -8.44 -5.61 -1.70
N GLY A 15 -7.70 -5.46 -2.80
CA GLY A 15 -6.47 -4.65 -2.80
C GLY A 15 -6.72 -3.17 -2.49
N ALA A 16 -7.84 -2.60 -2.96
CA ALA A 16 -8.23 -1.24 -2.64
C ALA A 16 -8.55 -1.07 -1.15
N LEU A 17 -9.30 -1.99 -0.54
CA LEU A 17 -9.61 -1.97 0.89
C LEU A 17 -8.33 -2.04 1.74
N ILE A 18 -7.40 -2.94 1.40
CA ILE A 18 -6.11 -3.05 2.10
C ILE A 18 -5.32 -1.74 2.00
N SER A 19 -5.33 -1.10 0.83
CA SER A 19 -4.66 0.18 0.61
C SER A 19 -5.28 1.30 1.45
N ILE A 20 -6.61 1.36 1.56
CA ILE A 20 -7.34 2.31 2.42
C ILE A 20 -7.00 2.07 3.90
N PHE A 21 -7.05 0.82 4.37
CA PHE A 21 -6.67 0.50 5.75
C PHE A 21 -5.21 0.88 6.04
N THR A 22 -4.31 0.70 5.09
CA THR A 22 -2.91 1.12 5.25
C THR A 22 -2.78 2.64 5.34
N ALA A 23 -3.52 3.40 4.52
CA ALA A 23 -3.57 4.86 4.62
C ALA A 23 -4.06 5.31 6.01
N MET A 24 -5.13 4.68 6.52
CA MET A 24 -5.64 4.96 7.86
C MET A 24 -4.61 4.62 8.95
N ALA A 25 -3.91 3.49 8.82
CA ALA A 25 -2.85 3.11 9.75
C ALA A 25 -1.72 4.14 9.77
N HIS A 26 -1.32 4.71 8.63
CA HIS A 26 -0.31 5.77 8.59
C HIS A 26 -0.83 7.05 9.26
N ILE A 27 -2.02 7.54 8.88
CA ILE A 27 -2.64 8.73 9.49
C ILE A 27 -2.74 8.59 11.02
N SER A 28 -3.02 7.38 11.53
CA SER A 28 -3.09 7.12 12.97
C SER A 28 -1.79 7.44 13.73
N CYS A 29 -0.61 7.41 13.07
CA CYS A 29 0.64 7.80 13.72
C CYS A 29 0.73 9.29 14.08
N ILE A 30 -0.06 10.16 13.44
CA ILE A 30 -0.16 11.56 13.84
C ILE A 30 -0.75 11.65 15.27
N TYR A 31 -1.63 10.71 15.64
CA TYR A 31 -2.25 10.65 16.96
C TYR A 31 -1.43 9.81 17.96
N PHE A 32 -0.94 8.64 17.57
CA PHE A 32 -0.20 7.73 18.45
C PHE A 32 1.28 8.08 18.64
N GLY A 33 1.83 9.01 17.85
CA GLY A 33 3.15 9.57 18.05
C GLY A 33 4.32 8.63 17.68
N PRO A 34 5.53 8.86 18.24
CA PRO A 34 6.79 8.25 17.80
C PRO A 34 6.81 6.72 17.76
N ALA A 35 6.14 6.06 18.72
CA ALA A 35 6.09 4.60 18.78
C ALA A 35 5.38 4.01 17.54
N CYS A 36 4.34 4.67 17.05
CA CYS A 36 3.65 4.28 15.82
C CYS A 36 4.58 4.41 14.60
N TYR A 37 5.29 5.53 14.48
CA TYR A 37 6.28 5.73 13.40
C TYR A 37 7.36 4.66 13.38
N LYS A 38 7.90 4.34 14.57
CA LYS A 38 8.91 3.28 14.71
C LYS A 38 8.35 1.91 14.32
N ALA A 39 7.13 1.57 14.73
CA ALA A 39 6.48 0.31 14.36
C ALA A 39 6.30 0.17 12.84
N GLN A 40 6.07 1.29 12.13
CA GLN A 40 5.95 1.33 10.68
C GLN A 40 7.30 1.41 9.93
N MET A 41 8.42 1.22 10.64
CA MET A 41 9.79 1.36 10.11
C MET A 41 10.06 2.73 9.48
N ALA A 42 9.49 3.79 10.05
CA ALA A 42 9.81 5.13 9.62
C ALA A 42 11.30 5.42 9.84
N PRO A 43 11.96 6.19 8.95
CA PRO A 43 13.35 6.59 9.12
C PRO A 43 13.59 7.28 10.48
N PRO A 44 14.79 7.17 11.07
CA PRO A 44 15.12 7.80 12.34
C PRO A 44 14.81 9.30 12.38
N GLU A 45 14.97 10.00 11.25
CA GLU A 45 14.68 11.43 11.10
C GLU A 45 13.18 11.73 11.25
N ILE A 46 12.31 10.84 10.77
CA ILE A 46 10.86 10.96 10.93
C ILE A 46 10.44 10.67 12.36
N VAL A 47 11.03 9.64 12.99
CA VAL A 47 10.77 9.32 14.40
C VAL A 47 11.20 10.48 15.29
N GLN A 48 12.38 11.05 15.04
CA GLN A 48 12.90 12.20 15.78
C GLN A 48 12.03 13.44 15.54
N SER A 49 11.60 13.68 14.31
CA SER A 49 10.64 14.75 14.00
C SER A 49 9.35 14.64 14.82
N ALA A 50 8.83 13.43 15.02
CA ALA A 50 7.65 13.19 15.84
C ALA A 50 7.91 13.40 17.35
N ILE A 51 9.12 13.16 17.84
CA ILE A 51 9.54 13.46 19.22
C ILE A 51 9.64 14.97 19.42
N ASP A 52 10.28 15.66 18.48
CA ASP A 52 10.54 17.10 18.53
C ASP A 52 9.29 17.95 18.23
N GLY A 53 8.20 17.33 17.78
CA GLY A 53 6.95 18.01 17.44
C GLY A 53 7.04 18.86 16.17
N THR A 54 7.93 18.51 15.24
CA THR A 54 8.12 19.25 13.99
C THR A 54 7.16 18.77 12.88
N TRP A 55 7.03 19.57 11.81
CA TRP A 55 6.09 19.27 10.71
C TRP A 55 6.52 18.15 9.77
N LEU A 56 7.77 17.69 9.82
CA LEU A 56 8.28 16.69 8.88
C LEU A 56 7.54 15.34 8.99
N ALA A 57 7.31 14.84 10.20
CA ALA A 57 6.56 13.60 10.45
C ALA A 57 5.09 13.65 9.99
N PRO A 58 4.26 14.64 10.39
CA PRO A 58 2.86 14.68 9.96
C PRO A 58 2.72 14.93 8.46
N ILE A 59 3.52 15.81 7.85
CA ILE A 59 3.46 16.05 6.40
C ILE A 59 3.87 14.80 5.63
N GLY A 60 4.97 14.15 6.04
CA GLY A 60 5.41 12.89 5.44
C GLY A 60 4.34 11.80 5.52
N THR A 61 3.65 11.70 6.67
CA THR A 61 2.54 10.77 6.88
C THR A 61 1.40 11.02 5.91
N LEU A 62 0.98 12.28 5.77
CA LEU A 62 -0.11 12.65 4.87
C LEU A 62 0.25 12.33 3.41
N LEU A 63 1.48 12.60 3.00
CA LEU A 63 1.96 12.28 1.65
C LEU A 63 1.91 10.78 1.38
N VAL A 64 2.46 9.96 2.27
CA VAL A 64 2.46 8.49 2.13
C VAL A 64 1.03 7.93 2.16
N SER A 65 0.19 8.43 3.06
CA SER A 65 -1.22 8.02 3.15
C SER A 65 -1.98 8.37 1.87
N PHE A 66 -1.73 9.55 1.29
CA PHE A 66 -2.31 9.96 0.03
C PHE A 66 -1.90 9.04 -1.13
N ILE A 67 -0.64 8.62 -1.19
CA ILE A 67 -0.17 7.65 -2.20
C ILE A 67 -0.95 6.33 -2.10
N PHE A 68 -1.22 5.83 -0.88
CA PHE A 68 -2.03 4.62 -0.70
C PHE A 68 -3.49 4.81 -1.12
N LEU A 69 -4.08 5.98 -0.84
CA LEU A 69 -5.42 6.31 -1.33
C LEU A 69 -5.47 6.40 -2.87
N LEU A 70 -4.42 6.92 -3.51
CA LEU A 70 -4.30 6.87 -4.97
C LEU A 70 -4.27 5.44 -5.49
N CYS A 71 -3.51 4.55 -4.85
CA CYS A 71 -3.48 3.13 -5.21
C CYS A 71 -4.89 2.50 -5.13
N ALA A 72 -5.63 2.79 -4.05
CA ALA A 72 -7.01 2.37 -3.90
C ALA A 72 -7.92 2.94 -5.01
N GLY A 73 -7.77 4.23 -5.32
CA GLY A 73 -8.52 4.90 -6.39
C GLY A 73 -8.28 4.26 -7.77
N TYR A 74 -7.02 3.95 -8.10
CA TYR A 74 -6.67 3.25 -9.34
C TYR A 74 -7.24 1.82 -9.38
N ALA A 75 -7.20 1.09 -8.27
CA ALA A 75 -7.78 -0.24 -8.19
C ALA A 75 -9.32 -0.23 -8.35
N LEU A 76 -10.01 0.72 -7.72
CA LEU A 76 -11.46 0.90 -7.87
C LEU A 76 -11.85 1.38 -9.28
N SER A 77 -11.02 2.21 -9.90
CA SER A 77 -11.17 2.62 -11.30
C SER A 77 -11.01 1.42 -12.25
N ALA A 78 -10.01 0.56 -12.00
CA ALA A 78 -9.82 -0.70 -12.72
C ALA A 78 -10.99 -1.68 -12.53
N ALA A 79 -11.62 -1.68 -11.35
CA ALA A 79 -12.80 -2.46 -11.05
C ALA A 79 -14.10 -1.89 -11.66
N LYS A 80 -14.03 -0.75 -12.38
CA LYS A 80 -15.17 -0.02 -12.96
C LYS A 80 -16.15 0.56 -11.93
N LEU A 81 -15.73 0.70 -10.67
CA LEU A 81 -16.52 1.35 -9.61
C LEU A 81 -16.34 2.87 -9.60
N LEU A 82 -15.21 3.36 -10.11
CA LEU A 82 -14.92 4.79 -10.31
C LEU A 82 -14.80 5.13 -11.80
N LYS A 83 -14.90 6.42 -12.12
CA LYS A 83 -14.58 6.93 -13.47
C LYS A 83 -13.16 6.48 -13.85
N LYS A 84 -12.96 6.23 -15.14
CA LYS A 84 -11.67 5.80 -15.69
C LYS A 84 -10.63 6.91 -15.45
N LEU A 85 -9.62 6.60 -14.66
CA LEU A 85 -8.49 7.49 -14.38
C LEU A 85 -7.48 7.48 -15.55
N PRO A 86 -6.70 8.56 -15.72
CA PRO A 86 -5.68 8.62 -16.77
C PRO A 86 -4.63 7.54 -16.57
N PHE A 87 -4.09 6.99 -17.67
CA PHE A 87 -3.02 5.98 -17.66
C PHE A 87 -3.30 4.72 -16.81
N LEU A 88 -4.57 4.36 -16.59
CA LEU A 88 -5.01 3.27 -15.70
C LEU A 88 -4.22 1.96 -15.83
N LYS A 89 -4.01 1.49 -17.07
CA LYS A 89 -3.26 0.25 -17.35
C LYS A 89 -1.81 0.34 -16.88
N LEU A 90 -1.12 1.43 -17.20
CA LEU A 90 0.26 1.62 -16.78
C LEU A 90 0.33 1.78 -15.26
N ALA A 91 -0.55 2.60 -14.69
CA ALA A 91 -0.59 2.86 -13.26
C ALA A 91 -0.78 1.59 -12.43
N ILE A 92 -1.73 0.72 -12.78
CA ILE A 92 -2.00 -0.50 -12.00
C ILE A 92 -0.84 -1.50 -12.06
N TYR A 93 -0.16 -1.62 -13.21
CA TYR A 93 1.04 -2.47 -13.32
C TYR A 93 2.22 -1.89 -12.53
N VAL A 94 2.43 -0.57 -12.57
CA VAL A 94 3.48 0.10 -11.78
C VAL A 94 3.20 -0.05 -10.29
N ILE A 95 1.98 0.23 -9.84
CA ILE A 95 1.58 0.06 -8.44
C ILE A 95 1.79 -1.38 -8.00
N SER A 96 1.32 -2.35 -8.79
CA SER A 96 1.51 -3.77 -8.51
C SER A 96 2.99 -4.13 -8.36
N PHE A 97 3.83 -3.69 -9.30
CA PHE A 97 5.27 -3.94 -9.27
C PHE A 97 5.94 -3.33 -8.02
N ILE A 98 5.61 -2.09 -7.67
CA ILE A 98 6.10 -1.44 -6.45
C ILE A 98 5.66 -2.20 -5.20
N CYS A 99 4.40 -2.66 -5.15
CA CYS A 99 3.89 -3.43 -4.02
C CYS A 99 4.62 -4.77 -3.86
N ILE A 100 4.86 -5.48 -4.97
CA ILE A 100 5.62 -6.74 -4.98
C ILE A 100 7.06 -6.50 -4.51
N ILE A 101 7.75 -5.51 -5.09
CA ILE A 101 9.11 -5.16 -4.67
C ILE A 101 9.15 -4.83 -3.19
N ARG A 102 8.23 -3.98 -2.70
CA ARG A 102 8.17 -3.60 -1.28
C ARG A 102 7.96 -4.82 -0.38
N GLY A 103 7.05 -5.71 -0.76
CA GLY A 103 6.78 -6.94 -0.01
C GLY A 103 7.99 -7.88 0.01
N VAL A 104 8.62 -8.11 -1.13
CA VAL A 104 9.84 -8.94 -1.25
C VAL A 104 11.01 -8.32 -0.48
N ALA A 105 11.21 -7.00 -0.61
CA ALA A 105 12.29 -6.26 0.04
C ALA A 105 12.19 -6.29 1.57
N THR A 106 11.01 -6.56 2.13
CA THR A 106 10.86 -6.72 3.59
C THR A 106 11.71 -7.88 4.13
N LEU A 107 11.94 -8.93 3.33
CA LEU A 107 12.75 -10.10 3.71
C LEU A 107 14.27 -9.80 3.82
N PRO A 108 14.95 -9.22 2.81
CA PRO A 108 16.35 -8.86 2.95
C PRO A 108 16.54 -7.73 3.97
N LEU A 109 15.60 -6.79 4.11
CA LEU A 109 15.67 -5.76 5.15
C LEU A 109 15.58 -6.36 6.56
N SER A 110 14.80 -7.43 6.78
CA SER A 110 14.74 -8.10 8.08
C SER A 110 16.02 -8.84 8.46
N ILE A 111 16.82 -9.22 7.47
CA ILE A 111 18.14 -9.83 7.69
C ILE A 111 19.19 -8.73 7.92
N ALA A 112 19.15 -7.65 7.15
CA ALA A 112 20.14 -6.58 7.21
C ALA A 112 19.97 -5.64 8.41
N PHE A 113 18.73 -5.40 8.87
CA PHE A 113 18.40 -4.47 9.95
C PHE A 113 17.41 -5.09 10.94
N PRO A 114 17.78 -6.16 11.65
CA PRO A 114 16.88 -6.89 12.54
C PRO A 114 16.29 -5.99 13.65
N ASP A 115 17.03 -4.99 14.13
CA ASP A 115 16.59 -4.07 15.19
C ASP A 115 15.47 -3.10 14.76
N MET A 116 15.30 -2.91 13.45
CA MET A 116 14.28 -2.04 12.87
C MET A 116 13.01 -2.80 12.47
N VAL A 117 13.08 -4.13 12.38
CA VAL A 117 11.98 -4.94 11.87
C VAL A 117 11.13 -5.50 13.01
N SER A 118 9.84 -5.21 12.96
CA SER A 118 8.85 -5.76 13.90
C SER A 118 7.97 -6.81 13.23
N ALA A 119 7.24 -7.61 14.03
CA ALA A 119 6.23 -8.52 13.52
C ALA A 119 5.18 -7.79 12.65
N PHE A 120 4.83 -6.55 13.01
CA PHE A 120 3.94 -5.70 12.22
C PHE A 120 4.54 -5.39 10.83
N SER A 121 5.84 -5.09 10.78
CA SER A 121 6.54 -4.77 9.55
C SER A 121 6.60 -5.95 8.59
N ILE A 122 6.86 -7.16 9.10
CA ILE A 122 6.86 -8.40 8.31
C ILE A 122 5.44 -8.71 7.80
N ALA A 123 4.44 -8.61 8.68
CA ALA A 123 3.04 -8.81 8.31
C ALA A 123 2.61 -7.80 7.23
N ALA A 124 2.98 -6.53 7.37
CA ALA A 124 2.76 -5.51 6.36
C ALA A 124 3.46 -5.87 5.04
N GLY A 125 4.70 -6.34 5.06
CA GLY A 125 5.42 -6.81 3.87
C GLY A 125 4.67 -7.92 3.12
N VAL A 126 4.21 -8.95 3.83
CA VAL A 126 3.42 -10.05 3.25
C VAL A 126 2.09 -9.56 2.70
N ILE A 127 1.37 -8.71 3.45
CA ILE A 127 0.11 -8.11 2.99
C ILE A 127 0.33 -7.34 1.69
N TRP A 128 1.36 -6.49 1.63
CA TRP A 128 1.67 -5.70 0.44
C TRP A 128 2.16 -6.53 -0.74
N LEU A 129 2.86 -7.64 -0.50
CA LEU A 129 3.17 -8.62 -1.54
C LEU A 129 1.88 -9.20 -2.16
N LEU A 130 0.96 -9.65 -1.31
CA LEU A 130 -0.33 -10.18 -1.73
C LEU A 130 -1.17 -9.12 -2.45
N THR A 131 -1.20 -7.87 -1.96
CA THR A 131 -1.87 -6.75 -2.62
C THR A 131 -1.31 -6.49 -4.02
N GLY A 132 0.01 -6.56 -4.18
CA GLY A 132 0.65 -6.43 -5.50
C GLY A 132 0.19 -7.52 -6.47
N LEU A 133 0.09 -8.77 -6.01
CA LEU A 133 -0.45 -9.87 -6.82
C LEU A 133 -1.94 -9.70 -7.13
N LEU A 134 -2.74 -9.24 -6.15
CA LEU A 134 -4.16 -8.94 -6.33
C LEU A 134 -4.37 -7.86 -7.41
N PHE A 135 -3.55 -6.81 -7.43
CA PHE A 135 -3.60 -5.79 -8.47
C PHE A 135 -3.20 -6.33 -9.84
N PHE A 136 -2.11 -7.11 -9.92
CA PHE A 136 -1.65 -7.69 -11.18
C PHE A 136 -2.69 -8.63 -11.80
N PHE A 137 -3.09 -9.66 -11.04
CA PHE A 137 -4.02 -10.67 -11.51
C PHE A 137 -5.44 -10.12 -11.60
N GLY A 138 -5.84 -9.26 -10.67
CA GLY A 138 -7.14 -8.61 -10.68
C GLY A 138 -7.36 -7.84 -11.98
N TYR A 139 -6.41 -6.98 -12.33
CA TYR A 139 -6.47 -6.21 -13.57
C TYR A 139 -6.39 -7.10 -14.82
N ARG A 140 -5.47 -8.07 -14.85
CA ARG A 140 -5.33 -8.96 -16.02
C ARG A 140 -6.60 -9.78 -16.29
N HIS A 141 -7.28 -10.26 -15.25
CA HIS A 141 -8.52 -11.01 -15.41
C HIS A 141 -9.74 -10.13 -15.69
N SER A 142 -9.75 -8.87 -15.26
CA SER A 142 -10.82 -7.92 -15.60
C SER A 142 -10.67 -7.31 -17.00
N ASP A 143 -9.43 -7.11 -17.47
CA ASP A 143 -9.12 -6.53 -18.79
C ASP A 143 -9.32 -7.56 -19.92
N THR A 144 -8.91 -8.81 -19.71
CA THR A 144 -9.10 -9.90 -20.70
C THR A 144 -10.56 -10.34 -20.84
N ALA A 145 -11.45 -9.86 -19.97
CA ALA A 145 -12.88 -10.19 -19.96
C ALA A 145 -13.78 -9.08 -20.55
N ALA A 146 -13.18 -7.97 -21.01
CA ALA A 146 -13.84 -6.85 -21.69
C ALA A 146 -13.55 -6.91 -23.20
#